data_AF-A0A432M7U8-F1
#
_entry.id   AF-A0A432M7U8-F1
#
_cell.length_a   1.000
_cell.length_b   1.000
_cell.length_c   1.000
_cell.angle_alpha   90.00
_cell.angle_beta   90.00
_cell.angle_gamma   90.00
#
_symmetry.space_group_name_H-M   'P 1'
#
loop_
_entity.id
_entity.type
_entity.pdbx_description
1 polymer ?
#
loop_
_entity_poly.entity_id
_entity_poly.type
_entity_poly.pdbx_seq_one_letter_code
_entity_poly.pdbx_strand_id
1 'polypeptide(L)'
;MATPYPDVLDPERVGTYPAKSKSGGGYVWDAVLEYRVWCCPARGAPDEFDGDDYYYAFDSYAEAQEFSSSAQGADEVLALILQCEYIDEPEPGQYLHVKEERITEWPVLFLSRPRRTHRTIPDFFAPDAPANRLDILRGIGE
;
A
#
# COMPACT_ATOMS: atom_id res chain seq x y z
N MET A 1 -20.01 2.91 10.74
CA MET A 1 -19.02 4.00 10.75
C MET A 1 -18.21 3.84 9.48
N ALA A 2 -18.08 4.88 8.65
CA ALA A 2 -17.30 4.76 7.42
C ALA A 2 -15.83 4.54 7.78
N THR A 3 -15.24 3.45 7.33
CA THR A 3 -13.80 3.23 7.39
C THR A 3 -13.10 4.34 6.60
N PRO A 4 -12.00 4.94 7.11
CA PRO A 4 -11.31 6.03 6.40
C PRO A 4 -10.55 5.55 5.17
N TYR A 5 -10.47 4.24 4.93
CA TYR A 5 -9.68 3.62 3.87
C TYR A 5 -10.59 2.86 2.89
N PRO A 6 -10.20 2.80 1.61
CA PRO A 6 -11.01 2.21 0.54
C PRO A 6 -11.21 0.70 0.71
N ASP A 7 -12.32 0.19 0.18
CA ASP A 7 -12.56 -1.25 0.06
C ASP A 7 -11.53 -1.92 -0.86
N VAL A 8 -11.32 -3.23 -0.65
CA VAL A 8 -10.49 -4.03 -1.56
C VAL A 8 -11.16 -4.16 -2.94
N LEU A 9 -10.33 -4.33 -3.97
CA LEU A 9 -10.75 -4.45 -5.36
C LEU A 9 -11.62 -5.70 -5.59
N ASP A 10 -11.24 -6.81 -4.96
CA ASP A 10 -11.88 -8.11 -5.16
C ASP A 10 -11.78 -8.97 -3.88
N PRO A 11 -12.83 -9.00 -3.03
CA PRO A 11 -12.81 -9.74 -1.76
C PRO A 11 -12.51 -11.23 -1.92
N GLU A 12 -12.91 -11.84 -3.03
CA GLU A 12 -12.70 -13.28 -3.30
C GLU A 12 -11.22 -13.64 -3.53
N ARG A 13 -10.36 -12.65 -3.77
CA ARG A 13 -8.91 -12.84 -3.99
C ARG A 13 -8.07 -12.54 -2.76
N VAL A 14 -8.65 -12.05 -1.68
CA VAL A 14 -7.94 -11.81 -0.42
C VAL A 14 -7.33 -13.12 0.09
N GLY A 15 -6.07 -13.08 0.49
CA GLY A 15 -5.27 -14.23 0.91
C GLY A 15 -4.64 -15.03 -0.23
N THR A 16 -4.94 -14.71 -1.51
CA THR A 16 -4.38 -15.44 -2.67
C THR A 16 -3.11 -14.81 -3.23
N TYR A 17 -2.81 -13.56 -2.84
CA TYR A 17 -1.63 -12.85 -3.31
C TYR A 17 -0.37 -13.36 -2.61
N PRO A 18 0.80 -13.37 -3.30
CA PRO A 18 2.04 -13.85 -2.70
C PRO A 18 2.46 -13.00 -1.51
N ALA A 19 3.04 -13.64 -0.49
CA ALA A 19 3.61 -12.97 0.68
C ALA A 19 4.64 -11.90 0.28
N LYS A 20 5.54 -12.25 -0.64
CA LYS A 20 6.59 -11.37 -1.13
C LYS A 20 6.01 -10.37 -2.14
N SER A 21 6.06 -9.08 -1.79
CA SER A 21 5.72 -7.96 -2.66
C SER A 21 6.97 -7.19 -3.09
N LYS A 22 6.87 -6.30 -4.09
CA LYS A 22 8.04 -5.46 -4.46
C LYS A 22 8.31 -4.43 -3.36
N SER A 23 9.58 -4.24 -3.02
CA SER A 23 10.02 -3.25 -2.01
C SER A 23 9.95 -1.81 -2.53
N GLY A 24 9.79 -0.85 -1.61
CA GLY A 24 9.79 0.58 -1.90
C GLY A 24 8.45 1.02 -2.50
N GLY A 25 7.49 1.39 -1.65
CA GLY A 25 6.08 1.52 -2.01
C GLY A 25 5.72 2.39 -3.23
N GLY A 26 6.62 3.24 -3.72
CA GLY A 26 6.30 4.16 -4.80
C GLY A 26 5.39 5.29 -4.35
N TYR A 27 4.83 6.00 -5.33
CA TYR A 27 4.25 7.34 -5.13
C TYR A 27 2.74 7.43 -5.35
N VAL A 28 2.18 6.42 -6.00
CA VAL A 28 0.78 6.37 -6.47
C VAL A 28 0.19 4.99 -6.16
N TRP A 29 -1.14 4.90 -6.13
CA TRP A 29 -1.84 3.63 -5.97
C TRP A 29 -3.09 3.61 -6.86
N ASP A 30 -3.40 2.43 -7.40
CA ASP A 30 -4.56 2.20 -8.26
C ASP A 30 -5.69 1.47 -7.54
N ALA A 31 -5.41 0.51 -6.68
CA ALA A 31 -6.43 -0.19 -5.89
C ALA A 31 -5.82 -0.85 -4.66
N VAL A 32 -6.62 -1.08 -3.62
CA VAL A 32 -6.26 -1.97 -2.51
C VAL A 32 -6.63 -3.39 -2.91
N LEU A 33 -5.73 -4.35 -2.72
CA LEU A 33 -5.93 -5.75 -3.01
C LEU A 33 -6.31 -6.53 -1.76
N GLU A 34 -5.62 -6.27 -0.65
CA GLU A 34 -5.90 -6.84 0.68
C GLU A 34 -5.24 -6.01 1.77
N TYR A 35 -5.79 -6.04 2.98
CA TYR A 35 -5.14 -5.55 4.19
C TYR A 35 -4.38 -6.68 4.85
N ARG A 36 -3.13 -6.46 5.23
CA ARG A 36 -2.24 -7.46 5.83
C ARG A 36 -1.85 -7.06 7.23
N VAL A 37 -1.86 -8.03 8.13
CA VAL A 37 -1.25 -7.92 9.45
C VAL A 37 -0.19 -8.99 9.56
N TRP A 38 1.06 -8.57 9.68
CA TRP A 38 2.19 -9.47 9.85
C TRP A 38 2.33 -9.88 11.32
N CYS A 39 2.58 -11.15 11.56
CA CYS A 39 2.78 -11.76 12.87
C CYS A 39 4.19 -12.33 12.94
N CYS A 40 4.93 -11.96 13.98
CA CYS A 40 6.30 -12.40 14.18
C CYS A 40 6.43 -13.22 15.47
N PRO A 41 6.67 -14.54 15.40
CA PRO A 41 6.87 -15.37 16.58
C PRO A 41 8.00 -14.86 17.49
N ALA A 42 9.07 -14.31 16.90
CA ALA A 42 10.16 -13.68 17.63
C ALA A 42 9.74 -12.47 18.49
N ARG A 43 8.59 -11.85 18.19
CA ARG A 43 7.98 -10.74 18.96
C ARG A 43 6.81 -11.21 19.82
N GLY A 44 6.60 -12.52 19.96
CA GLY A 44 5.59 -13.12 20.82
C GLY A 44 4.29 -13.49 20.13
N ALA A 45 4.24 -13.49 18.79
CA ALA A 45 3.13 -14.12 18.07
C ALA A 45 3.17 -15.64 18.23
N PRO A 46 2.03 -16.34 18.04
CA PRO A 46 2.01 -17.80 17.99
C PRO A 46 2.99 -18.36 16.96
N ASP A 47 3.69 -19.43 17.33
CA ASP A 47 4.64 -20.08 16.43
C ASP A 47 3.94 -21.09 15.52
N GLU A 48 3.19 -20.59 14.53
CA GLU A 48 2.42 -21.43 13.62
C GLU A 48 3.24 -21.97 12.44
N PHE A 49 4.40 -21.35 12.18
CA PHE A 49 5.24 -21.61 11.01
C PHE A 49 6.72 -21.84 11.36
N ASP A 50 7.01 -22.57 12.46
CA ASP A 50 8.37 -22.99 12.83
C ASP A 50 9.39 -21.82 12.91
N GLY A 51 8.94 -20.69 13.45
CA GLY A 51 9.72 -19.49 13.64
C GLY A 51 9.65 -18.47 12.50
N ASP A 52 9.02 -18.81 11.36
CA ASP A 52 8.85 -17.88 10.25
C ASP A 52 7.74 -16.84 10.50
N ASP A 53 7.97 -15.63 9.98
CA ASP A 53 6.97 -14.57 9.96
C ASP A 53 5.84 -14.93 8.97
N TYR A 54 4.61 -14.65 9.37
CA TYR A 54 3.41 -14.93 8.58
C TYR A 54 2.46 -13.74 8.61
N TYR A 55 1.41 -13.77 7.81
CA TYR A 55 0.42 -12.69 7.80
C TYR A 55 -0.99 -13.24 7.69
N TYR A 56 -1.93 -12.47 8.23
CA TYR A 56 -3.35 -12.61 7.95
C TYR A 56 -3.78 -11.54 6.95
N ALA A 57 -4.59 -11.94 5.98
CA ALA A 57 -5.15 -11.06 4.97
C ALA A 57 -6.64 -10.81 5.25
N PHE A 58 -7.07 -9.57 5.07
CA PHE A 58 -8.43 -9.10 5.34
C PHE A 58 -8.95 -8.27 4.16
N ASP A 59 -10.24 -8.33 3.88
CA ASP A 59 -10.90 -7.45 2.90
C ASP A 59 -11.23 -6.07 3.48
N SER A 60 -11.25 -5.95 4.81
CA SER A 60 -11.58 -4.72 5.52
C SER A 60 -10.45 -4.25 6.44
N TYR A 61 -10.13 -2.96 6.37
CA TYR A 61 -9.20 -2.33 7.31
C TYR A 61 -9.67 -2.46 8.77
N ALA A 62 -10.98 -2.35 9.02
CA ALA A 62 -11.50 -2.38 10.38
C ALA A 62 -11.21 -3.73 11.06
N GLU A 63 -11.41 -4.83 10.34
CA GLU A 63 -11.12 -6.18 10.84
C GLU A 63 -9.62 -6.40 11.03
N ALA A 64 -8.80 -5.97 10.06
CA ALA A 64 -7.35 -6.01 10.18
C ALA A 64 -6.85 -5.22 11.39
N GLN A 65 -7.43 -4.05 11.66
CA GLN A 65 -7.04 -3.19 12.77
C GLN A 65 -7.44 -3.79 14.12
N GLU A 66 -8.63 -4.37 14.23
CA GLU A 66 -9.08 -5.06 15.44
C GLU A 66 -8.16 -6.25 15.76
N PHE A 67 -7.78 -7.01 14.73
CA PHE A 67 -6.83 -8.11 14.85
C PHE A 67 -5.44 -7.62 15.30
N SER A 68 -4.87 -6.65 14.60
CA SER A 68 -3.54 -6.07 14.90
C SER A 68 -3.46 -5.53 16.33
N SER A 69 -4.52 -4.90 16.85
CA SER A 69 -4.55 -4.36 18.21
C SER A 69 -4.69 -5.42 19.30
N SER A 70 -5.21 -6.60 18.97
CA SER A 70 -5.47 -7.68 19.94
C SER A 70 -4.40 -8.78 19.90
N ALA A 71 -3.76 -8.98 18.75
CA ALA A 71 -2.79 -10.03 18.53
C ALA A 71 -1.40 -9.64 19.06
N GLN A 72 -0.87 -10.45 19.97
CA GLN A 72 0.48 -10.28 20.47
C GLN A 72 1.51 -10.55 19.35
N GLY A 73 2.53 -9.71 19.23
CA GLY A 73 3.58 -9.86 18.23
C GLY A 73 3.16 -9.52 16.79
N ALA A 74 1.97 -8.93 16.61
CA ALA A 74 1.48 -8.41 15.34
C ALA A 74 2.02 -7.00 15.03
N ASP A 75 2.26 -6.71 13.76
CA ASP A 75 2.58 -5.38 13.24
C ASP A 75 1.33 -4.51 13.02
N GLU A 76 1.58 -3.23 12.72
CA GLU A 76 0.57 -2.33 12.17
C GLU A 76 0.02 -2.84 10.83
N VAL A 77 -1.23 -2.49 10.54
CA VAL A 77 -1.90 -2.89 9.30
C VAL A 77 -1.20 -2.27 8.09
N LEU A 78 -0.87 -3.11 7.11
CA LEU A 78 -0.40 -2.69 5.78
C LEU A 78 -1.50 -2.93 4.75
N ALA A 79 -1.51 -2.13 3.70
CA ALA A 79 -2.35 -2.35 2.52
C ALA A 79 -1.48 -2.90 1.39
N LEU A 80 -1.82 -4.08 0.89
CA LEU A 80 -1.32 -4.54 -0.39
C LEU A 80 -2.04 -3.76 -1.49
N ILE A 81 -1.29 -3.02 -2.30
CA ILE A 81 -1.85 -2.19 -3.35
C ILE A 81 -1.43 -2.66 -4.74
N LEU A 82 -2.32 -2.44 -5.71
CA LEU A 82 -2.03 -2.50 -7.13
C LEU A 82 -1.55 -1.13 -7.60
N GLN A 83 -0.52 -1.16 -8.44
CA GLN A 83 -0.06 -0.03 -9.25
C GLN A 83 -0.08 -0.50 -10.70
N CYS A 84 -0.98 0.04 -11.52
CA CYS A 84 -1.01 -0.30 -12.95
C CYS A 84 0.14 0.39 -13.71
N GLU A 85 0.50 1.58 -13.26
CA GLU A 85 1.68 2.33 -13.65
C GLU A 85 2.22 3.02 -12.40
N TYR A 86 3.53 3.22 -12.28
CA TYR A 86 4.13 3.82 -11.09
C TYR A 86 5.24 4.81 -11.43
N ILE A 87 5.59 5.62 -10.42
CA ILE A 87 6.74 6.51 -10.47
C ILE A 87 7.85 5.82 -9.68
N ASP A 88 8.94 5.53 -10.35
CA ASP A 88 10.17 5.03 -9.75
C ASP A 88 11.11 6.21 -9.44
N GLU A 89 11.85 6.13 -8.34
CA GLU A 89 12.87 7.12 -7.98
C GLU A 89 14.18 6.40 -7.66
N PRO A 90 14.97 6.05 -8.69
CA PRO A 90 16.23 5.33 -8.50
C PRO A 90 17.26 6.15 -7.71
N GLU A 91 17.26 7.47 -7.89
CA GLU A 91 18.05 8.42 -7.11
C GLU A 91 17.14 9.56 -6.62
N PRO A 92 17.40 10.14 -5.43
CA PRO A 92 16.58 11.24 -4.92
C PRO A 92 16.40 12.38 -5.93
N GLY A 93 15.15 12.70 -6.26
CA GLY A 93 14.76 13.72 -7.22
C GLY A 93 14.78 13.27 -8.70
N GLN A 94 15.24 12.06 -9.00
CA GLN A 94 15.13 11.48 -10.34
C GLN A 94 13.87 10.62 -10.43
N TYR A 95 12.83 11.13 -11.09
CA TYR A 95 11.57 10.40 -11.25
C TYR A 95 11.49 9.76 -12.64
N LEU A 96 11.09 8.48 -12.68
CA LEU A 96 10.86 7.73 -13.91
C LEU A 96 9.42 7.21 -13.93
N HIS A 97 8.71 7.42 -15.04
CA HIS A 97 7.40 6.81 -15.24
C HIS A 97 7.57 5.39 -15.78
N VAL A 98 7.16 4.40 -14.98
CA VAL A 98 7.15 2.99 -15.36
C VAL A 98 5.74 2.54 -15.66
N LYS A 99 5.53 2.02 -16.88
CA LYS A 99 4.23 1.55 -17.39
C LYS A 99 4.06 0.04 -17.26
N GLU A 100 4.26 -0.46 -16.05
CA GLU A 100 4.20 -1.87 -15.74
C GLU A 100 3.39 -2.08 -14.47
N GLU A 101 2.63 -3.17 -14.45
CA GLU A 101 1.85 -3.55 -13.27
C GLU A 101 2.77 -4.04 -12.15
N ARG A 102 2.44 -3.62 -10.93
CA ARG A 102 3.20 -3.94 -9.73
C ARG A 102 2.27 -4.07 -8.53
N ILE A 103 2.64 -4.98 -7.63
CA ILE A 103 2.03 -5.13 -6.31
C ILE A 103 3.06 -4.79 -5.24
N THR A 104 2.67 -3.99 -4.24
CA THR A 104 3.54 -3.56 -3.15
C THR A 104 2.74 -3.29 -1.89
N GLU A 105 3.38 -3.35 -0.73
CA GLU A 105 2.76 -3.05 0.56
C GLU A 105 2.99 -1.59 0.95
N TRP A 106 1.91 -0.96 1.42
CA TRP A 106 1.89 0.42 1.89
C TRP A 106 1.43 0.52 3.34
N PRO A 107 2.02 1.44 4.13
CA PRO A 107 1.35 1.94 5.32
C PRO A 107 -0.02 2.50 4.93
N VAL A 108 -1.07 2.10 5.66
CA VAL A 108 -2.46 2.50 5.34
C VAL A 108 -2.64 4.02 5.27
N LEU A 109 -1.85 4.79 6.04
CA LEU A 109 -1.84 6.25 6.00
C LEU A 109 -1.55 6.84 4.61
N PHE A 110 -0.86 6.11 3.72
CA PHE A 110 -0.60 6.56 2.36
C PHE A 110 -1.82 6.43 1.45
N LEU A 111 -2.84 5.65 1.83
CA LEU A 111 -4.12 5.58 1.11
C LEU A 111 -4.96 6.86 1.28
N SER A 112 -4.62 7.72 2.26
CA SER A 112 -5.20 9.05 2.36
C SER A 112 -4.78 9.97 1.21
N ARG A 113 -3.73 9.61 0.47
CA ARG A 113 -3.36 10.30 -0.78
C ARG A 113 -4.40 10.01 -1.85
N PRO A 114 -4.68 10.97 -2.75
CA PRO A 114 -5.58 10.74 -3.87
C PRO A 114 -5.22 9.48 -4.67
N ARG A 115 -6.22 8.69 -5.00
CA ARG A 115 -6.09 7.55 -5.91
C ARG A 115 -5.55 8.03 -7.26
N ARG A 116 -4.67 7.25 -7.88
CA ARG A 116 -4.13 7.56 -9.21
C ARG A 116 -5.26 7.69 -10.22
N THR A 117 -5.16 8.70 -11.06
CA THR A 117 -6.00 8.90 -12.24
C THR A 117 -5.13 8.89 -13.49
N HIS A 118 -5.77 8.89 -14.67
CA HIS A 118 -5.08 9.08 -15.95
C HIS A 118 -4.29 10.40 -16.04
N ARG A 119 -4.55 11.34 -15.13
CA ARG A 119 -3.88 12.65 -15.05
C ARG A 119 -2.73 12.70 -14.05
N THR A 120 -2.76 11.88 -13.00
CA THR A 120 -1.81 11.98 -11.87
C THR A 120 -0.34 11.93 -12.30
N ILE A 121 0.05 10.94 -13.11
CA ILE A 121 1.44 10.82 -13.57
C ILE A 121 1.76 11.86 -14.66
N PRO A 122 0.93 12.09 -15.69
CA PRO A 122 1.17 13.15 -16.66
C PRO A 122 1.34 14.55 -16.04
N ASP A 123 0.47 14.94 -15.10
CA ASP A 123 0.57 16.24 -14.41
C ASP A 123 1.85 16.30 -13.55
N PHE A 124 2.29 15.19 -12.93
CA PHE A 124 3.55 15.12 -12.19
C PHE A 124 4.79 15.38 -13.07
N PHE A 125 4.76 14.95 -14.33
CA PHE A 125 5.85 15.13 -15.29
C PHE A 125 5.68 16.37 -16.19
N ALA A 126 4.61 17.16 -16.01
CA ALA A 126 4.37 18.34 -16.82
C ALA A 126 5.49 19.39 -16.66
N PRO A 127 5.84 20.14 -17.72
CA PRO A 127 6.86 21.20 -17.64
C PRO A 127 6.45 22.34 -16.70
N ASP A 128 5.15 22.54 -16.49
CA ASP A 128 4.55 23.55 -15.61
C ASP A 128 4.15 22.97 -14.24
N ALA A 129 4.60 21.75 -13.91
CA ALA A 129 4.34 21.15 -12.61
C ALA A 129 4.87 22.06 -11.47
N PRO A 130 4.19 22.12 -10.32
CA PRO A 130 4.63 22.91 -9.18
C PRO A 130 6.04 22.49 -8.75
N ALA A 131 6.78 23.44 -8.18
CA ALA A 131 8.17 23.23 -7.75
C ALA A 131 8.30 22.02 -6.81
N ASN A 132 7.31 21.80 -5.94
CA ASN A 132 7.18 20.58 -5.16
C ASN A 132 6.18 19.62 -5.83
N ARG A 133 6.68 18.80 -6.76
CA ARG A 133 5.86 17.84 -7.54
C ARG A 133 5.12 16.82 -6.67
N LEU A 134 5.63 16.56 -5.46
CA LEU A 134 4.97 15.67 -4.50
C LEU A 134 3.62 16.20 -4.02
N ASP A 135 3.35 17.51 -4.12
CA ASP A 135 2.05 18.08 -3.76
C ASP A 135 0.92 17.62 -4.70
N ILE A 136 1.22 17.33 -5.97
CA ILE A 136 0.27 16.70 -6.90
C ILE A 136 -0.18 15.35 -6.36
N LEU A 137 0.77 14.56 -5.85
CA LEU A 137 0.54 13.22 -5.33
C LEU A 137 -0.15 13.22 -3.96
N ARG A 138 -0.07 14.33 -3.24
CA ARG A 138 -0.75 14.53 -1.96
C ARG A 138 -2.12 15.20 -2.11
N GLY A 139 -2.46 15.71 -3.30
CA GLY A 139 -3.68 16.47 -3.54
C GLY A 139 -3.68 17.86 -2.90
N ILE A 140 -2.50 18.47 -2.72
CA ILE A 140 -2.33 19.78 -2.07
C ILE A 140 -2.18 20.93 -3.10
N GLY A 141 -2.04 20.61 -4.38
CA GLY A 141 -1.91 21.59 -5.47
C GLY A 141 -3.22 21.80 -6.25
N GLU A 142 -4.07 22.71 -5.77
CA GLU A 142 -5.09 23.43 -6.55
C GLU A 142 -4.81 24.94 -6.50
#